data_AF-A0A509L2J2-F1
#
_entry.id   AF-A0A509L2J2-F1
#
_cell.length_a   1.000
_cell.length_b   1.000
_cell.length_c   1.000
_cell.angle_alpha   90.00
_cell.angle_beta   90.00
_cell.angle_gamma   90.00
#
_symmetry.space_group_name_H-M   'P 1'
#
loop_
_entity.id
_entity.type
_entity.pdbx_description
1 polymer ?
#
loop_
_entity_poly.entity_id
_entity_poly.type
_entity_poly.pdbx_seq_one_letter_code
_entity_poly.pdbx_strand_id
1 'polypeptide(L)'
;MDLTNIIIQTIGGLGLFILGMKTMTEGLQATAGQRIRKILEAISANRFLGCATGAGVTAIVQSSSATTVMLIGFVGAGMMSLQQAVGVVLGANVGTTITGQLIAINLTKLALPAIAIGVPMKFFSKKRHYRHIGDIVLGFGLLFY
;
A
#
# COMPACT_ATOMS: atom_id res chain seq x y z
N MET A 1 8.69 30.95 9.35
CA MET A 1 7.28 30.54 9.27
C MET A 1 6.55 31.29 10.37
N ASP A 2 5.77 32.31 10.03
CA ASP A 2 5.00 33.06 11.03
C ASP A 2 3.86 32.20 11.58
N LEU A 3 3.55 32.35 12.88
CA LEU A 3 2.50 31.59 13.56
C LEU A 3 1.15 31.67 12.82
N THR A 4 0.83 32.84 12.28
CA THR A 4 -0.37 33.10 11.47
C THR A 4 -0.41 32.22 10.22
N ASN A 5 0.72 32.04 9.53
CA ASN A 5 0.81 31.20 8.33
C ASN A 5 0.62 29.72 8.66
N ILE A 6 1.15 29.25 9.80
CA ILE A 6 0.95 27.87 10.26
C ILE A 6 -0.52 27.60 10.57
N ILE A 7 -1.20 28.53 11.25
CA ILE A 7 -2.63 28.39 11.59
C ILE A 7 -3.49 28.34 10.33
N ILE A 8 -3.28 29.28 9.39
CA ILE A 8 -4.03 29.34 8.13
C ILE A 8 -3.81 28.06 7.30
N GLN A 9 -2.57 27.59 7.17
CA GLN A 9 -2.27 26.37 6.43
C GLN A 9 -2.87 25.12 7.08
N THR A 10 -2.85 25.04 8.41
CA THR A 10 -3.40 23.89 9.14
C THR A 10 -4.91 23.83 9.01
N ILE A 11 -5.61 24.95 9.26
CA ILE A 11 -7.07 25.01 9.18
C ILE A 11 -7.54 24.88 7.72
N GLY A 12 -6.91 25.59 6.79
CA GLY A 12 -7.23 25.51 5.36
C GLY A 12 -6.95 24.12 4.77
N GLY A 13 -5.82 23.51 5.13
CA GLY A 13 -5.46 22.15 4.74
C GLY A 13 -6.43 21.10 5.29
N LEU A 14 -6.83 21.22 6.57
CA LEU A 14 -7.83 20.35 7.18
C LEU A 14 -9.20 20.52 6.50
N GLY A 15 -9.61 21.75 6.16
CA GLY A 15 -10.84 22.03 5.43
C GLY A 15 -10.87 21.39 4.05
N LEU A 16 -9.80 21.56 3.26
CA LEU A 16 -9.63 20.91 1.95
C LEU A 16 -9.64 19.38 2.07
N PHE A 17 -8.99 18.84 3.09
CA PHE A 17 -8.94 17.42 3.35
C PHE A 17 -10.33 16.83 3.67
N ILE A 18 -11.08 17.47 4.57
CA ILE A 18 -12.45 17.05 4.91
C ILE A 18 -13.37 17.16 3.70
N LEU A 19 -13.26 18.24 2.91
CA LEU A 19 -14.03 18.39 1.67
C LEU A 19 -13.70 17.28 0.67
N GLY A 20 -12.42 16.98 0.46
CA GLY A 20 -11.98 15.89 -0.39
C GLY A 20 -12.51 14.53 0.06
N MET A 21 -12.51 14.26 1.37
CA MET A 21 -13.11 13.05 1.93
C MET A 21 -14.62 12.98 1.69
N LYS A 22 -15.34 14.10 1.84
CA LYS A 22 -16.79 14.16 1.55
C LYS A 22 -17.07 13.86 0.09
N THR A 23 -16.37 14.50 -0.83
CA THR A 23 -16.51 14.27 -2.28
C THR A 23 -16.21 12.83 -2.65
N MET A 24 -15.15 12.24 -2.09
CA MET A 24 -14.81 10.83 -2.31
C MET A 24 -15.92 9.90 -1.78
N THR A 25 -16.43 10.18 -0.58
CA THR A 25 -17.53 9.41 0.04
C THR A 25 -18.77 9.43 -0.84
N GLU A 26 -19.17 10.60 -1.31
CA GLU A 26 -20.34 10.78 -2.19
C GLU A 26 -20.14 10.10 -3.56
N GLY A 27 -18.97 10.26 -4.20
CA GLY A 27 -18.67 9.60 -5.47
C GLY A 27 -18.64 8.08 -5.37
N LEU A 28 -18.11 7.57 -4.24
CA LEU A 28 -18.15 6.15 -3.93
C LEU A 28 -19.58 5.67 -3.68
N GLN A 29 -20.39 6.38 -2.89
CA GLN A 29 -21.80 6.03 -2.69
C GLN A 29 -22.58 6.01 -4.01
N ALA A 30 -22.34 6.98 -4.89
CA ALA A 30 -22.98 7.09 -6.20
C ALA A 30 -22.57 5.96 -7.17
N THR A 31 -21.34 5.47 -7.06
CA THR A 31 -20.78 4.44 -7.96
C THR A 31 -20.86 3.03 -7.35
N ALA A 32 -21.02 2.91 -6.04
CA ALA A 32 -21.00 1.65 -5.31
C ALA A 32 -22.29 0.86 -5.51
N GLY A 33 -22.30 0.08 -6.58
CA GLY A 33 -23.27 -1.00 -6.76
C GLY A 33 -23.02 -2.19 -5.83
N GLN A 34 -23.87 -3.22 -5.93
CA GLN A 34 -23.77 -4.43 -5.11
C GLN A 34 -22.42 -5.17 -5.22
N ARG A 35 -21.72 -5.06 -6.36
CA ARG A 35 -20.41 -5.71 -6.56
C ARG A 35 -19.33 -5.12 -5.66
N ILE A 36 -19.24 -3.79 -5.57
CA ILE A 36 -18.23 -3.12 -4.72
C ILE A 36 -18.50 -3.44 -3.25
N ARG A 37 -19.77 -3.42 -2.81
CA ARG A 37 -20.15 -3.80 -1.45
C ARG A 37 -19.75 -5.24 -1.12
N LYS A 38 -20.03 -6.21 -2.00
CA LYS A 38 -19.65 -7.62 -1.79
C LYS A 38 -18.13 -7.82 -1.71
N ILE A 39 -17.35 -7.08 -2.51
CA ILE A 39 -15.89 -7.13 -2.44
C ILE A 39 -15.41 -6.58 -1.09
N LEU A 40 -15.92 -5.42 -0.67
CA LEU A 40 -15.58 -4.80 0.61
C LEU A 40 -15.98 -5.68 1.81
N GLU A 41 -17.15 -6.31 1.77
CA GLU A 41 -17.59 -7.28 2.78
C GLU A 41 -16.69 -8.52 2.79
N ALA A 42 -16.38 -9.10 1.63
CA ALA A 42 -15.56 -10.30 1.55
C ALA A 42 -14.14 -10.08 2.10
N ILE A 43 -13.51 -8.94 1.77
CA ILE A 43 -12.15 -8.63 2.22
C ILE A 43 -12.09 -8.20 3.70
N SER A 44 -13.21 -7.78 4.28
CA SER A 44 -13.31 -7.33 5.67
C SER A 44 -14.15 -8.26 6.57
N ALA A 45 -14.50 -9.46 6.09
CA ALA A 45 -15.36 -10.40 6.81
C ALA A 45 -14.76 -10.93 8.12
N ASN A 46 -13.43 -11.00 8.22
CA ASN A 46 -12.72 -11.49 9.40
C ASN A 46 -11.55 -10.56 9.74
N ARG A 47 -11.28 -10.32 11.02
CA ARG A 47 -10.14 -9.53 11.53
C ARG A 47 -8.80 -9.91 10.89
N PHE A 48 -8.54 -11.19 10.66
CA PHE A 48 -7.29 -11.65 10.03
C PHE A 48 -7.24 -11.31 8.54
N LEU A 49 -8.35 -11.49 7.84
CA LEU A 49 -8.46 -11.20 6.42
C LEU A 49 -8.43 -9.69 6.15
N GLY A 50 -9.07 -8.89 7.02
CA GLY A 50 -8.97 -7.43 7.00
C GLY A 50 -7.54 -6.96 7.21
N CYS A 51 -6.82 -7.55 8.17
CA CYS A 51 -5.40 -7.25 8.41
C CYS A 51 -4.53 -7.63 7.20
N ALA A 52 -4.69 -8.84 6.65
CA ALA A 52 -3.94 -9.26 5.45
C ALA A 52 -4.24 -8.37 4.23
N THR A 53 -5.51 -8.01 4.04
CA THR A 53 -5.94 -7.10 2.98
C THR A 53 -5.31 -5.72 3.17
N GLY A 54 -5.34 -5.17 4.38
CA GLY A 54 -4.70 -3.89 4.69
C GLY A 54 -3.22 -3.91 4.39
N ALA A 55 -2.52 -4.97 4.81
CA ALA A 55 -1.09 -5.14 4.55
C ALA A 55 -0.81 -5.20 3.03
N GLY A 56 -1.60 -5.95 2.27
CA GLY A 56 -1.47 -6.05 0.81
C GLY A 56 -1.77 -4.75 0.08
N VAL A 57 -2.88 -4.08 0.42
CA VAL A 57 -3.25 -2.78 -0.17
C VAL A 57 -2.17 -1.75 0.10
N THR A 58 -1.65 -1.68 1.33
CA THR A 58 -0.58 -0.73 1.66
C THR A 58 0.76 -1.10 1.05
N ALA A 59 1.06 -2.39 0.83
CA ALA A 59 2.23 -2.78 0.06
C ALA A 59 2.17 -2.30 -1.40
N ILE A 60 0.97 -2.29 -2.01
CA ILE A 60 0.74 -1.81 -3.38
C ILE A 60 0.74 -0.28 -3.44
N VAL A 61 -0.05 0.36 -2.57
CA VAL A 61 -0.26 1.81 -2.56
C VAL A 61 0.91 2.57 -1.92
N GLN A 62 1.73 1.88 -1.12
CA GLN A 62 2.89 2.40 -0.37
C GLN A 62 2.59 3.58 0.58
N SER A 63 1.32 3.90 0.79
CA SER A 63 0.88 5.00 1.66
C SER A 63 -0.21 4.51 2.62
N SER A 64 0.17 4.27 3.87
CA SER A 64 -0.78 3.94 4.95
C SER A 64 -1.74 5.09 5.23
N SER A 65 -1.28 6.34 5.08
CA SER A 65 -2.11 7.53 5.22
C SER A 65 -3.22 7.56 4.17
N ALA A 66 -2.91 7.34 2.89
CA ALA A 66 -3.92 7.28 1.83
C ALA A 66 -4.90 6.11 2.06
N THR A 67 -4.40 4.96 2.51
CA THR A 67 -5.23 3.80 2.84
C THR A 67 -6.22 4.11 3.96
N THR A 68 -5.78 4.81 5.01
CA THR A 68 -6.63 5.20 6.15
C THR A 68 -7.73 6.17 5.72
N VAL A 69 -7.39 7.17 4.90
CA VAL A 69 -8.36 8.15 4.38
C VAL A 69 -9.44 7.48 3.54
N MET A 70 -9.04 6.54 2.68
CA MET A 70 -9.97 5.74 1.88
C MET A 70 -10.94 4.96 2.76
N LEU A 71 -10.44 4.29 3.80
CA LEU A 71 -11.25 3.51 4.73
C LEU A 71 -12.23 4.39 5.52
N ILE A 72 -11.81 5.59 5.93
CA ILE A 72 -12.71 6.57 6.56
C ILE A 72 -13.85 6.94 5.60
N GLY A 73 -13.55 7.14 4.31
CA GLY A 73 -14.57 7.35 3.29
C GLY A 73 -15.52 6.16 3.11
N PHE A 74 -15.02 4.92 3.16
CA PHE A 74 -15.88 3.72 3.11
C PHE A 74 -16.80 3.59 4.33
N VAL A 75 -16.31 3.97 5.52
CA VAL A 75 -17.13 4.02 6.74
C VAL A 75 -18.18 5.12 6.65
N GLY A 76 -17.80 6.33 6.23
CA GLY A 76 -18.73 7.44 5.99
C GLY A 76 -19.78 7.11 4.93
N ALA A 77 -19.42 6.27 3.96
CA ALA A 77 -20.32 5.79 2.92
C ALA A 77 -21.32 4.73 3.40
N GLY A 78 -21.14 4.19 4.61
CA GLY A 78 -21.90 3.04 5.12
C GLY A 78 -21.56 1.71 4.44
N MET A 79 -20.42 1.62 3.75
CA MET A 79 -19.99 0.41 3.03
C MET A 79 -19.16 -0.54 3.91
N MET A 80 -18.56 -0.03 4.98
CA MET A 80 -17.83 -0.80 5.98
C MET A 80 -18.20 -0.29 7.37
N SER A 81 -18.21 -1.19 8.34
CA SER A 81 -18.26 -0.81 9.76
C SER A 81 -16.92 -0.26 10.23
N LEU A 82 -16.96 0.56 11.29
CA LEU A 82 -15.74 1.06 11.94
C LEU A 82 -14.84 -0.10 12.42
N GLN A 83 -15.44 -1.17 12.94
CA GLN A 83 -14.70 -2.36 13.41
C GLN A 83 -13.92 -3.04 12.28
N GLN A 84 -14.54 -3.17 11.11
CA GLN A 84 -13.89 -3.70 9.91
C GLN A 84 -12.76 -2.78 9.44
N ALA A 85 -13.00 -1.47 9.42
CA ALA A 85 -12.00 -0.48 9.02
C ALA A 85 -10.78 -0.51 9.93
N VAL A 86 -10.97 -0.62 11.25
CA VAL A 86 -9.87 -0.76 12.23
C VAL A 86 -9.01 -1.99 11.92
N GLY A 87 -9.62 -3.13 11.58
CA GLY A 87 -8.88 -4.33 11.19
C GLY A 87 -7.99 -4.12 9.96
N VAL A 88 -8.49 -3.40 8.96
CA VAL A 88 -7.73 -3.07 7.75
C VAL A 88 -6.64 -2.02 8.02
N VAL A 89 -6.90 -1.01 8.86
CA VAL A 89 -5.91 -0.01 9.27
C VAL A 89 -4.74 -0.67 10.03
N LEU A 90 -5.02 -1.61 10.93
CA LEU A 90 -3.99 -2.38 11.61
C LEU A 90 -3.12 -3.16 10.60
N GLY A 91 -3.77 -3.77 9.61
CA GLY A 91 -3.08 -4.41 8.48
C GLY A 91 -2.20 -3.46 7.68
N ALA A 92 -2.72 -2.29 7.33
CA ALA A 92 -2.01 -1.26 6.60
C ALA A 92 -0.72 -0.82 7.31
N ASN A 93 -0.80 -0.65 8.64
CA ASN A 93 0.35 -0.32 9.47
C ASN A 93 1.38 -1.46 9.54
N VAL A 94 0.96 -2.72 9.50
CA VAL A 94 1.89 -3.84 9.37
C VAL A 94 2.53 -3.85 7.98
N GLY A 95 1.75 -3.58 6.92
CA GLY A 95 2.21 -3.54 5.54
C GLY A 95 3.37 -2.57 5.31
N THR A 96 3.31 -1.35 5.87
CA THR A 96 4.42 -0.38 5.77
C THR A 96 5.71 -0.85 6.42
N THR A 97 5.63 -1.70 7.44
CA THR A 97 6.83 -2.24 8.10
C THR A 97 7.50 -3.35 7.30
N ILE A 98 6.80 -4.02 6.38
CA ILE A 98 7.35 -5.15 5.61
C ILE A 98 8.56 -4.69 4.78
N THR A 99 8.49 -3.52 4.14
CA THR A 99 9.62 -2.97 3.38
C THR A 99 10.84 -2.71 4.28
N GLY A 100 10.61 -2.15 5.47
CA GLY A 100 11.68 -1.91 6.44
C GLY A 100 12.29 -3.19 7.00
N GLN A 101 11.47 -4.20 7.27
CA GLN A 101 11.91 -5.52 7.72
C GLN A 101 12.70 -6.26 6.63
N LEU A 102 12.28 -6.16 5.37
CA LEU A 102 13.05 -6.67 4.23
C LEU A 102 14.44 -6.02 4.19
N ILE A 103 14.54 -4.69 4.33
CA ILE A 103 15.86 -4.03 4.39
C ILE A 103 16.65 -4.49 5.64
N ALA A 104 16.01 -4.59 6.82
CA ALA A 104 16.63 -4.94 8.09
C ALA A 104 17.18 -6.38 8.17
N ILE A 105 16.64 -7.32 7.39
CA ILE A 105 17.18 -8.69 7.24
C ILE A 105 18.57 -8.69 6.55
N ASN A 106 19.16 -7.52 6.28
CA ASN A 106 20.46 -7.37 5.60
C ASN A 106 20.44 -8.03 4.22
N LEU A 107 19.35 -7.83 3.48
CA LEU A 107 19.24 -8.23 2.09
C LEU A 107 20.35 -7.63 1.20
N THR A 108 20.97 -6.53 1.63
CA THR A 108 22.19 -5.94 1.06
C THR A 108 23.37 -6.94 0.97
N LYS A 109 23.48 -7.89 1.92
CA LYS A 109 24.51 -8.96 1.84
C LYS A 109 24.21 -9.98 0.73
N LEU A 110 22.93 -10.20 0.41
CA LEU A 110 22.49 -11.02 -0.71
C LEU A 110 22.43 -10.25 -2.03
N ALA A 111 22.42 -8.92 -1.99
CA ALA A 111 22.32 -8.06 -3.16
C ALA A 111 23.54 -8.22 -4.09
N LEU A 112 24.77 -8.19 -3.55
CA LEU A 112 26.00 -8.42 -4.34
C LEU A 112 26.06 -9.82 -4.99
N PRO A 113 25.80 -10.94 -4.28
CA PRO A 113 25.66 -12.26 -4.88
C PRO A 113 24.56 -12.33 -5.96
N ALA A 114 23.42 -11.68 -5.73
CA ALA A 114 22.34 -11.64 -6.71
C ALA A 114 22.74 -10.88 -7.99
N ILE A 115 23.46 -9.75 -7.87
CA ILE A 115 24.03 -9.05 -9.04
C ILE A 115 25.05 -9.95 -9.75
N ALA A 116 25.96 -10.59 -8.99
CA ALA A 116 27.00 -11.46 -9.54
C ALA A 116 26.44 -12.66 -10.31
N ILE A 117 25.27 -13.18 -9.94
CA ILE A 117 24.58 -14.28 -10.65
C ILE A 117 23.67 -13.74 -11.77
N GLY A 118 22.97 -12.63 -11.52
CA GLY A 118 22.00 -12.04 -12.44
C GLY A 118 22.63 -11.48 -13.72
N VAL A 119 23.81 -10.84 -13.62
CA VAL A 119 24.55 -10.32 -14.79
C VAL A 119 24.92 -11.43 -15.78
N PRO A 120 25.63 -12.51 -15.40
CA PRO A 120 25.96 -13.58 -16.33
C PRO A 120 24.71 -14.33 -16.83
N MET A 121 23.71 -14.57 -15.99
CA MET A 121 22.45 -15.19 -16.44
C MET A 121 21.75 -14.37 -17.52
N LYS A 122 21.73 -13.03 -17.40
CA LYS A 122 21.12 -12.14 -18.38
C LYS A 122 21.93 -12.05 -19.68
N PHE A 123 23.23 -11.82 -19.58
CA PHE A 123 24.06 -11.50 -20.76
C PHE A 123 24.59 -12.74 -21.49
N PHE A 124 24.87 -13.84 -20.79
CA PHE A 124 25.50 -15.03 -21.37
C PHE A 124 24.54 -16.19 -21.67
N SER A 125 23.29 -16.15 -21.17
CA SER A 125 22.30 -17.19 -21.50
C SER A 125 21.73 -17.02 -22.91
N LYS A 126 21.82 -18.08 -23.73
CA LYS A 126 21.19 -18.14 -25.07
C LYS A 126 19.69 -18.42 -25.03
N LYS A 127 19.17 -18.98 -23.92
CA LYS A 127 17.77 -19.35 -23.74
C LYS A 127 16.96 -18.20 -23.12
N ARG A 128 15.83 -17.86 -23.75
CA ARG A 128 14.94 -16.74 -23.35
C ARG A 128 14.45 -16.84 -21.90
N HIS A 129 14.14 -18.05 -21.43
CA HIS A 129 13.70 -18.30 -20.05
C HIS A 129 14.77 -17.90 -19.00
N TYR A 130 16.03 -18.25 -19.22
CA TYR A 130 17.13 -17.95 -18.28
C TYR A 130 17.50 -16.46 -18.28
N ARG A 131 17.27 -15.75 -19.40
CA ARG A 131 17.40 -14.28 -19.43
C ARG A 131 16.36 -13.60 -18.54
N HIS A 132 15.11 -14.04 -18.58
CA HIS A 132 14.06 -13.49 -17.73
C HIS A 132 14.31 -13.76 -16.24
N ILE A 133 14.81 -14.95 -15.88
CA ILE A 133 15.24 -15.23 -14.50
C ILE A 133 16.44 -14.32 -14.14
N GLY A 134 17.38 -14.11 -15.07
CA GLY A 134 18.49 -13.18 -14.88
C GLY A 134 18.03 -11.74 -14.63
N ASP A 135 17.01 -11.25 -15.33
CA ASP A 135 16.40 -9.93 -15.09
C ASP A 135 15.78 -9.82 -13.69
N ILE A 136 15.10 -10.88 -13.22
CA ILE A 136 14.49 -10.92 -11.88
C ILE A 136 15.58 -10.89 -10.79
N VAL A 137 16.59 -11.75 -10.92
CA VAL A 137 17.68 -11.87 -9.94
C VAL A 137 18.55 -10.61 -9.92
N LEU A 138 18.86 -10.05 -11.09
CA LEU A 138 19.57 -8.77 -11.22
C LEU A 138 18.74 -7.62 -10.64
N GLY A 139 17.45 -7.53 -10.97
CA GLY A 139 16.56 -6.48 -10.48
C GLY A 139 16.41 -6.50 -8.97
N PHE A 140 16.33 -7.69 -8.38
CA PHE A 140 16.38 -7.87 -6.92
C PHE A 140 17.70 -7.38 -6.34
N GLY A 141 18.84 -7.79 -6.91
CA GLY A 141 20.15 -7.35 -6.44
C GLY A 141 20.33 -5.82 -6.52
N LEU A 142 19.85 -5.18 -7.59
CA LEU A 142 19.92 -3.72 -7.74
C LEU A 142 18.96 -2.95 -6.84
N LEU A 143 17.79 -3.52 -6.52
CA LEU A 143 16.78 -2.86 -5.67
C LEU A 143 17.14 -2.88 -4.19
N PHE A 144 17.95 -3.86 -3.76
CA PHE A 144 18.31 -4.09 -2.35
C PHE A 144 19.80 -3.83 -2.03
N TYR A 145 20.62 -3.37 -2.98
CA TYR A 145 21.97 -2.88 -2.74
C TYR A 145 21.95 -1.39 -2.36
#